data_AF-A0A529I5Q9-F1
#
_entry.id   AF-A0A529I5Q9-F1
#
_cell.length_a   1.000
_cell.length_b   1.000
_cell.length_c   1.000
_cell.angle_alpha   90.00
_cell.angle_beta   90.00
_cell.angle_gamma   90.00
#
_symmetry.space_group_name_H-M   'P 1'
#
loop_
_entity.id
_entity.type
_entity.pdbx_description
1 polymer ?
#
loop_
_entity_poly.entity_id
_entity_poly.type
_entity_poly.pdbx_seq_one_letter_code
_entity_poly.pdbx_strand_id
1 'polypeptide(L)'
;YKAEAQKGADFLDTLRTISDLDWTFLSPSALFTAGERTGAFRLGKDALLSSDNGSSISFEDYAIVMAGEIETPRHIRQRFTVGY
;
A
#
# COMPACT_ATOMS: atom_id res chain seq x y z
N TYR A 1 5.19 -13.51 -7.39
CA TYR A 1 4.71 -12.63 -6.30
C TYR A 1 5.32 -12.95 -4.94
N LYS A 2 5.51 -14.20 -4.50
CA LYS A 2 6.06 -14.47 -3.14
C LYS A 2 7.48 -13.91 -2.94
N ALA A 3 8.37 -14.08 -3.92
CA ALA A 3 9.74 -13.60 -3.84
C ALA A 3 9.79 -12.07 -3.77
N GLU A 4 9.00 -11.41 -4.60
CA GLU A 4 8.88 -9.95 -4.64
C GLU A 4 8.27 -9.39 -3.34
N ALA A 5 7.21 -10.03 -2.83
CA ALA A 5 6.59 -9.65 -1.56
C ALA A 5 7.55 -9.78 -0.38
N GLN A 6 8.41 -10.81 -0.38
CA GLN A 6 9.43 -10.98 0.65
C GLN A 6 10.43 -9.82 0.64
N LYS A 7 10.86 -9.36 -0.54
CA LYS A 7 11.75 -8.19 -0.63
C LYS A 7 11.10 -6.91 -0.12
N GLY A 8 9.80 -6.75 -0.34
CA GLY A 8 9.04 -5.65 0.26
C GLY A 8 9.00 -5.73 1.78
N ALA A 9 8.81 -6.93 2.35
CA ALA A 9 8.82 -7.14 3.80
C ALA A 9 10.20 -6.85 4.42
N ASP A 10 11.27 -7.35 3.80
CA ASP A 10 12.65 -7.09 4.25
C ASP A 10 12.95 -5.58 4.26
N PHE A 11 12.48 -4.85 3.23
CA PHE A 11 12.64 -3.40 3.16
C PHE A 11 11.82 -2.65 4.22
N LEU A 12 10.58 -3.08 4.48
CA LEU A 12 9.77 -2.53 5.57
C LEU A 12 10.44 -2.72 6.93
N ASP A 13 11.03 -3.88 7.19
CA ASP A 13 11.74 -4.14 8.44
C ASP A 13 12.97 -3.23 8.57
N THR A 14 13.64 -2.90 7.46
CA THR A 14 14.70 -1.88 7.44
C THR A 14 14.16 -0.49 7.76
N LEU A 15 13.05 -0.07 7.16
CA LEU A 15 12.45 1.25 7.44
C LEU A 15 12.06 1.41 8.92
N ARG A 16 11.57 0.34 9.55
CA ARG A 16 11.22 0.32 10.98
C ARG A 16 12.40 0.63 11.91
N THR A 17 13.65 0.43 11.47
CA THR A 17 14.82 0.79 12.28
C THR A 17 15.24 2.25 12.12
N ILE A 18 14.68 2.98 11.16
CA ILE A 18 15.05 4.36 10.85
C ILE A 18 14.19 5.32 11.68
N SER A 19 14.83 6.16 12.50
CA SER A 19 14.15 7.09 13.41
C SER A 19 14.23 8.56 13.00
N ASP A 20 15.10 8.88 12.05
CA ASP A 20 15.44 10.22 11.58
C ASP A 20 14.84 10.57 10.20
N LEU A 21 14.01 9.68 9.65
CA LEU A 21 13.28 9.90 8.40
C LEU A 21 11.78 9.72 8.60
N ASP A 22 10.99 10.57 7.95
CA ASP A 22 9.54 10.46 7.87
C ASP A 22 9.16 9.58 6.67
N TRP A 23 9.36 8.27 6.83
CA TRP A 23 9.02 7.29 5.81
C TRP A 23 7.54 6.88 5.89
N THR A 24 6.95 6.53 4.75
CA THR A 24 5.65 5.88 4.68
C THR A 24 5.76 4.67 3.75
N PHE A 25 5.19 3.54 4.13
CA PHE A 25 5.17 2.33 3.31
C PHE A 25 3.75 1.97 2.89
N LEU A 26 3.42 2.15 1.62
CA LEU A 26 2.13 1.77 1.06
C LEU A 26 2.24 0.38 0.41
N SER A 27 1.61 -0.62 1.01
CA SER A 27 1.55 -1.97 0.45
C SER A 27 0.39 -2.09 -0.54
N PRO A 28 0.62 -2.46 -1.81
CA PRO A 28 -0.48 -2.75 -2.72
C PRO A 28 -1.20 -4.05 -2.31
N SER A 29 -2.41 -4.24 -2.82
CA SER A 29 -3.12 -5.53 -2.78
C SER A 29 -2.40 -6.59 -3.62
N ALA A 30 -2.74 -7.87 -3.40
CA ALA A 30 -2.01 -8.99 -4.00
C ALA A 30 -2.01 -8.98 -5.53
N LEU A 31 -3.14 -8.66 -6.15
CA LEU A 31 -3.25 -8.38 -7.58
C LEU A 31 -3.14 -6.86 -7.79
N PHE A 32 -2.02 -6.44 -8.34
CA PHE A 32 -1.72 -5.04 -8.63
C PHE A 32 -1.44 -4.90 -10.12
N THR A 33 -2.39 -4.32 -10.86
CA THR A 33 -2.35 -4.24 -12.33
C THR A 33 -3.06 -2.99 -12.83
N ALA A 34 -2.90 -2.65 -14.11
CA ALA A 34 -3.61 -1.54 -14.72
C ALA A 34 -5.12 -1.84 -14.78
N GLY A 35 -5.95 -0.82 -14.56
CA GLY A 35 -7.39 -0.97 -14.53
C GLY A 35 -8.14 0.35 -14.62
N GLU A 36 -9.30 0.42 -13.96
CA GLU A 36 -10.12 1.62 -13.91
C GLU A 36 -9.74 2.51 -12.72
N ARG A 37 -9.85 3.83 -12.91
CA ARG A 37 -9.76 4.83 -11.85
C ARG A 37 -11.14 5.04 -11.23
N THR A 38 -11.48 4.25 -10.23
CA THR A 38 -12.81 4.27 -9.61
C THR A 38 -12.94 5.32 -8.51
N GLY A 39 -11.83 5.62 -7.81
CA GLY A 39 -11.86 6.41 -6.57
C GLY A 39 -12.55 5.72 -5.39
N ALA A 40 -12.93 4.44 -5.53
CA ALA A 40 -13.64 3.67 -4.52
C ALA A 40 -12.77 2.49 -4.05
N PHE A 41 -12.21 2.61 -2.85
CA PHE A 41 -11.31 1.62 -2.26
C PHE A 41 -11.35 1.72 -0.73
N ARG A 42 -10.79 0.71 -0.06
CA ARG A 42 -10.60 0.68 1.38
C ARG A 42 -9.13 0.88 1.72
N LEU A 43 -8.89 1.57 2.81
CA LEU A 43 -7.58 1.65 3.45
C LEU A 43 -7.53 0.69 4.64
N GLY A 44 -6.38 0.06 4.82
CA GLY A 44 -6.10 -0.84 5.93
C GLY A 44 -4.72 -0.58 6.52
N LYS A 45 -4.42 -1.24 7.64
CA LYS A 45 -3.08 -1.21 8.25
C LYS A 45 -2.26 -2.42 7.82
N ASP A 46 -2.22 -3.43 8.67
CA ASP A 46 -1.32 -4.57 8.46
C ASP A 46 -1.98 -5.81 7.84
N ALA A 47 -3.30 -5.91 7.94
CA ALA A 47 -4.06 -7.03 7.40
C ALA A 47 -4.24 -6.90 5.89
N LEU A 48 -4.19 -8.05 5.20
CA LEU A 48 -4.52 -8.12 3.77
C LEU A 48 -5.98 -7.72 3.56
N LEU A 49 -6.21 -6.76 2.67
CA LEU A 49 -7.56 -6.43 2.20
C LEU A 49 -7.95 -7.40 1.08
N SER A 50 -9.08 -8.08 1.25
CA SER A 50 -9.66 -8.99 0.24
C SER A 50 -11.16 -8.77 0.16
N SER A 51 -11.71 -9.08 -1.01
CA SER A 51 -13.14 -9.19 -1.29
C SER A 51 -13.45 -10.58 -1.84
N ASP A 52 -14.70 -10.80 -2.27
CA ASP A 52 -15.12 -12.02 -2.98
C ASP A 52 -14.31 -12.26 -4.27
N ASN A 53 -13.78 -11.19 -4.87
CA ASN A 53 -12.93 -11.25 -6.07
C ASN A 53 -11.43 -11.35 -5.73
N GLY A 54 -11.09 -11.61 -4.47
CA GLY A 54 -9.71 -11.63 -3.97
C GLY A 54 -9.20 -10.25 -3.56
N SER A 55 -7.87 -10.17 -3.40
CA SER A 55 -7.16 -8.96 -3.01
C SER A 55 -6.63 -8.25 -4.25
N SER A 56 -7.21 -7.11 -4.61
CA SER A 56 -6.84 -6.37 -5.81
C SER A 56 -6.93 -4.85 -5.65
N ILE A 57 -6.13 -4.15 -6.44
CA ILE A 57 -6.19 -2.69 -6.62
C ILE A 57 -5.64 -2.32 -8.00
N SER A 58 -6.23 -1.32 -8.66
CA SER A 58 -5.69 -0.79 -9.93
C SER A 58 -4.49 0.13 -9.71
N PHE A 59 -3.62 0.27 -10.71
CA PHE A 59 -2.54 1.25 -10.70
C PHE A 59 -3.07 2.68 -10.49
N GLU A 60 -4.21 2.97 -11.11
CA GLU A 60 -4.87 4.26 -11.12
C GLU A 60 -5.39 4.64 -9.73
N ASP A 61 -6.08 3.73 -9.04
CA ASP A 61 -6.60 3.99 -7.69
C ASP A 61 -5.50 3.96 -6.63
N TYR A 62 -4.49 3.11 -6.81
CA TYR A 62 -3.29 3.14 -5.97
C TYR A 62 -2.57 4.49 -6.05
N ALA A 63 -2.48 5.08 -7.26
CA ALA A 63 -1.87 6.40 -7.46
C ALA A 63 -2.66 7.51 -6.74
N ILE A 64 -3.99 7.41 -6.65
CA ILE A 64 -4.80 8.35 -5.85
C ILE A 64 -4.37 8.31 -4.38
N VAL A 65 -4.21 7.11 -3.82
CA VAL A 65 -3.81 6.94 -2.41
C VAL A 65 -2.38 7.44 -2.19
N MET A 66 -1.47 7.12 -3.09
CA MET A 66 -0.09 7.59 -3.01
C MET A 66 0.01 9.11 -3.09
N ALA A 67 -0.68 9.74 -4.05
CA ALA A 67 -0.69 11.20 -4.19
C ALA A 67 -1.30 11.88 -2.96
N GLY A 68 -2.44 11.37 -2.46
CA GLY A 68 -3.09 11.90 -1.27
C GLY A 68 -2.22 11.82 -0.02
N GLU A 69 -1.44 10.74 0.15
CA GLU A 69 -0.49 10.61 1.26
C GLU A 69 0.69 11.57 1.15
N ILE A 70 1.13 11.93 -0.07
CA ILE A 70 2.16 12.95 -0.29
C ILE A 70 1.62 14.35 0.02
N GLU A 71 0.40 14.66 -0.44
CA GLU A 71 -0.23 15.97 -0.25
C GLU A 71 -0.66 16.23 1.19
N THR A 72 -1.18 15.22 1.87
CA THR A 72 -1.62 15.30 3.27
C THR A 72 -1.18 14.03 4.01
N PRO A 73 0.07 14.00 4.52
CA PRO A 73 0.60 12.81 5.18
C PRO A 73 -0.22 12.41 6.41
N ARG A 74 -0.61 11.13 6.46
CA ARG A 74 -1.40 10.55 7.57
C ARG A 74 -0.73 9.33 8.20
N HIS A 75 0.27 8.75 7.54
CA HIS A 75 0.90 7.48 7.90
C HIS A 75 2.42 7.61 8.09
N ILE A 76 2.87 8.70 8.72
CA ILE A 76 4.28 8.94 9.02
C ILE A 76 4.85 7.83 9.89
N ARG A 77 5.95 7.23 9.42
CA ARG A 77 6.66 6.07 9.99
C ARG A 77 5.75 4.86 10.18
N GLN A 78 4.82 4.67 9.26
CA GLN A 78 3.85 3.58 9.29
C GLN A 78 3.75 2.88 7.95
N ARG A 79 3.34 1.60 8.02
CA ARG A 79 2.83 0.86 6.88
C ARG A 79 1.32 0.95 6.86
N PHE A 80 0.76 1.10 5.67
CA PHE A 80 -0.67 0.93 5.40
C PHE A 80 -0.89 0.23 4.07
N THR A 81 -2.14 -0.10 3.75
CA THR A 81 -2.50 -0.83 2.53
C THR A 81 -3.78 -0.30 1.91
N VAL A 82 -3.98 -0.59 0.62
CA VAL A 82 -5.16 -0.22 -0.16
C VAL A 82 -5.65 -1.43 -0.96
N GLY A 83 -6.97 -1.58 -1.05
CA GLY A 83 -7.63 -2.61 -1.84
C GLY A 83 -9.13 -2.37 -1.95
N TYR A 84 -9.76 -3.03 -2.92
CA TYR A 84 -11.22 -3.04 -3.07
C TYR A 84 -11.91 -3.84 -1.97
#